data_AF-A0A353D793-F1
#
_entry.id   AF-A0A353D793-F1
#
_cell.length_a   1.000
_cell.length_b   1.000
_cell.length_c   1.000
_cell.angle_alpha   90.00
_cell.angle_beta   90.00
_cell.angle_gamma   90.00
#
_symmetry.space_group_name_H-M   'P 1'
#
loop_
_entity.id
_entity.type
_entity.pdbx_description
1 polymer ?
#
loop_
_entity_poly.entity_id
_entity_poly.type
_entity_poly.pdbx_seq_one_letter_code
_entity_poly.pdbx_strand_id
1 'polypeptide(L)'
;EFEQEAWRRVPGDRDGDLAEGGVEPRRFAESSGLRIEGARDALELAMQFEAQALDFYSRCGVRVGSGEAAAAMQQMAQEEQAHLRMLAGFLERQAAGQEA
;
A
#
# COMPACT_ATOMS: atom_id res chain seq x y z
N GLU A 1 -16.98 -14.29 -14.81
CA GLU A 1 -15.84 -15.22 -14.80
C GLU A 1 -14.46 -14.56 -14.81
N PHE A 2 -14.33 -13.27 -15.16
CA PHE A 2 -13.07 -12.53 -15.00
C PHE A 2 -12.70 -12.25 -13.54
N GLU A 3 -13.66 -11.80 -12.72
CA GLU A 3 -13.42 -11.49 -11.30
C GLU A 3 -13.02 -12.72 -10.47
N GLN A 4 -13.61 -13.90 -10.74
CA GLN A 4 -13.25 -15.13 -10.02
C GLN A 4 -11.86 -15.66 -10.39
N GLU A 5 -11.32 -15.29 -11.55
CA GLU A 5 -9.97 -15.68 -11.99
C GLU A 5 -8.91 -14.62 -11.63
N ALA A 6 -9.29 -13.33 -11.59
CA ALA A 6 -8.42 -12.24 -11.15
C ALA A 6 -8.04 -12.33 -9.66
N TRP A 7 -8.91 -12.92 -8.82
CA TRP A 7 -8.63 -13.22 -7.42
C TRP A 7 -8.05 -14.63 -7.19
N ARG A 8 -7.56 -15.33 -8.23
CA ARG A 8 -6.69 -16.50 -7.97
C ARG A 8 -5.49 -15.99 -7.19
N ARG A 9 -5.47 -16.31 -5.89
CA ARG A 9 -4.38 -16.10 -4.91
C ARG A 9 -3.07 -15.89 -5.65
N VAL A 10 -2.47 -14.70 -5.50
CA VAL A 10 -1.10 -14.47 -5.95
C VAL A 10 -0.26 -15.64 -5.43
N PRO A 11 0.43 -16.41 -6.28
CA PRO A 11 1.18 -17.57 -5.81
C PRO A 11 2.17 -17.17 -4.72
N GLY A 12 1.90 -17.59 -3.47
CA GLY A 12 2.69 -17.20 -2.30
C GLY A 12 1.97 -16.27 -1.31
N ASP A 13 0.86 -15.64 -1.68
CA ASP A 13 0.03 -14.85 -0.79
C ASP A 13 -0.82 -15.75 0.11
N ARG A 14 -0.38 -15.87 1.36
CA ARG A 14 -1.08 -16.59 2.41
C ARG A 14 -1.98 -15.59 3.15
N ASP A 15 -3.20 -15.43 2.65
CA ASP A 15 -4.27 -14.67 3.32
C ASP A 15 -3.96 -13.17 3.57
N GLY A 16 -3.33 -12.47 2.61
CA GLY A 16 -3.14 -11.01 2.69
C GLY A 16 -1.83 -10.60 3.39
N ASP A 17 -0.86 -11.51 3.45
CA ASP A 17 0.47 -11.27 4.01
C ASP A 17 1.37 -10.44 3.06
N LEU A 18 0.95 -10.26 1.79
CA LEU A 18 1.68 -9.47 0.81
C LEU A 18 1.12 -8.05 0.68
N ALA A 19 2.00 -7.07 0.72
CA ALA A 19 1.70 -5.69 0.32
C ALA A 19 1.64 -5.55 -1.21
N GLU A 20 1.19 -4.38 -1.66
CA GLU A 20 1.20 -3.96 -3.06
C GLU A 20 2.55 -4.26 -3.74
N GLY A 21 2.49 -4.72 -5.00
CA GLY A 21 3.68 -5.23 -5.70
C GLY A 21 4.13 -6.65 -5.30
N GLY A 22 3.38 -7.37 -4.46
CA GLY A 22 3.65 -8.75 -4.08
C GLY A 22 4.80 -8.90 -3.06
N VAL A 23 5.02 -7.87 -2.26
CA VAL A 23 6.12 -7.79 -1.31
C VAL A 23 5.67 -8.27 0.06
N GLU A 24 6.40 -9.19 0.68
CA GLU A 24 6.15 -9.57 2.07
C GLU A 24 6.80 -8.54 3.02
N PRO A 25 6.02 -7.77 3.81
CA PRO A 25 6.53 -6.59 4.51
C PRO A 25 7.65 -6.87 5.53
N ARG A 26 7.61 -8.01 6.24
CA ARG A 26 8.64 -8.31 7.25
C ARG A 26 9.96 -8.65 6.58
N ARG A 27 9.93 -9.50 5.55
CA ARG A 27 11.12 -9.79 4.74
C ARG A 27 11.66 -8.56 4.03
N PHE A 28 10.79 -7.67 3.55
CA PHE A 28 11.24 -6.39 2.99
C PHE A 28 11.99 -5.56 4.03
N ALA A 29 11.43 -5.42 5.23
CA ALA A 29 12.06 -4.68 6.31
C ALA A 29 13.44 -5.29 6.68
N GLU A 30 13.49 -6.60 6.88
CA GLU A 30 14.73 -7.33 7.18
C GLU A 30 15.82 -7.12 6.11
N SER A 31 15.45 -7.26 4.83
CA SER A 31 16.41 -7.09 3.73
C SER A 31 16.85 -5.64 3.51
N SER A 32 16.03 -4.67 3.93
CA SER A 32 16.31 -3.24 3.84
C SER A 32 17.03 -2.68 5.08
N GLY A 33 17.26 -3.51 6.10
CA GLY A 33 17.84 -3.09 7.38
C GLY A 33 16.87 -2.30 8.28
N LEU A 34 15.57 -2.28 7.94
CA LEU A 34 14.52 -1.68 8.75
C LEU A 34 14.09 -2.68 9.82
N ARG A 35 13.96 -2.21 11.07
CA ARG A 35 13.38 -3.01 12.16
C ARG A 35 11.98 -2.48 12.45
N ILE A 36 11.00 -3.38 12.45
CA ILE A 36 9.63 -3.07 12.85
C ILE A 36 9.49 -3.51 14.31
N GLU A 37 9.67 -2.59 15.25
CA GLU A 37 9.66 -2.88 16.68
C GLU A 37 8.32 -2.52 17.34
N GLY A 38 7.49 -1.73 16.67
CA GLY A 38 6.16 -1.39 17.15
C GLY A 38 5.18 -0.92 16.08
N ALA A 39 3.99 -0.53 16.53
CA ALA A 39 2.91 -0.07 15.66
C ALA A 39 3.29 1.18 14.86
N ARG A 40 4.15 2.05 15.41
CA ARG A 40 4.66 3.23 14.69
C ARG A 40 5.42 2.84 13.43
N ASP A 41 6.41 1.97 13.58
CA ASP A 41 7.27 1.54 12.47
C ASP A 41 6.46 0.80 11.40
N ALA A 42 5.45 0.02 11.82
CA ALA A 42 4.54 -0.66 10.91
C ALA A 42 3.68 0.34 10.11
N LEU A 43 3.16 1.39 10.76
CA LEU A 43 2.41 2.46 10.10
C LEU A 43 3.28 3.25 9.13
N GLU A 44 4.51 3.61 9.54
CA GLU A 44 5.46 4.33 8.69
C GLU A 44 5.85 3.48 7.45
N LEU A 45 6.05 2.16 7.62
CA LEU A 45 6.30 1.26 6.50
C LEU A 45 5.08 1.14 5.57
N ALA A 46 3.87 1.02 6.11
CA ALA A 46 2.65 0.99 5.30
C ALA A 46 2.53 2.28 4.48
N MET A 47 2.74 3.45 5.09
CA MET A 47 2.72 4.73 4.38
C MET A 47 3.74 4.81 3.24
N GLN A 48 4.92 4.18 3.38
CA GLN A 48 5.90 4.10 2.29
C GLN A 48 5.38 3.29 1.11
N PHE A 49 4.74 2.15 1.36
CA PHE A 49 4.12 1.34 0.30
C PHE A 49 2.99 2.11 -0.40
N GLU A 50 2.09 2.76 0.34
CA GLU A 50 1.01 3.54 -0.26
C GLU A 50 1.54 4.72 -1.10
N ALA A 51 2.59 5.39 -0.64
CA ALA A 51 3.22 6.47 -1.40
C ALA A 51 3.87 5.97 -2.70
N GLN A 52 4.49 4.78 -2.68
CA GLN A 52 5.06 4.15 -3.87
C GLN A 52 3.98 3.71 -4.86
N ALA A 53 2.91 3.08 -4.37
CA ALA A 53 1.75 2.67 -5.17
C ALA A 53 1.08 3.89 -5.82
N LEU A 54 0.90 4.98 -5.06
CA LEU A 54 0.39 6.25 -5.57
C LEU A 54 1.23 6.83 -6.72
N ASP A 55 2.56 6.89 -6.58
CA ASP A 55 3.46 7.35 -7.65
C ASP A 55 3.33 6.46 -8.89
N PHE A 56 3.34 5.14 -8.68
CA PHE A 56 3.25 4.15 -9.74
C PHE A 56 1.96 4.30 -10.54
N TYR A 57 0.81 4.27 -9.87
CA TYR A 57 -0.50 4.36 -10.51
C TYR A 57 -0.70 5.71 -11.19
N SER A 58 -0.25 6.81 -10.57
CA SER A 58 -0.30 8.15 -11.19
C SER A 58 0.48 8.20 -12.50
N ARG A 59 1.72 7.68 -12.52
CA ARG A 59 2.57 7.65 -13.72
C ARG A 59 2.03 6.70 -14.78
N CYS A 60 1.46 5.57 -14.39
CA CYS A 60 0.80 4.64 -15.30
C CYS A 60 -0.44 5.27 -15.95
N GLY A 61 -1.28 5.98 -15.18
CA GLY A 61 -2.43 6.71 -15.72
C GLY A 61 -2.03 7.74 -16.77
N VAL A 62 -0.97 8.53 -16.50
CA VAL A 62 -0.41 9.49 -17.48
C VAL A 62 0.10 8.78 -18.74
N ARG A 63 0.79 7.63 -18.59
CA ARG A 63 1.37 6.88 -19.72
C ARG A 63 0.31 6.23 -20.61
N VAL A 64 -0.75 5.68 -20.01
CA VAL A 64 -1.88 5.09 -20.76
C VAL A 64 -2.69 6.19 -21.46
N GLY A 65 -2.76 7.38 -20.87
CA GLY A 65 -3.31 8.58 -21.49
C GLY A 65 -4.83 8.69 -21.34
N SER A 66 -5.59 7.82 -22.00
CA SER A 66 -7.07 7.92 -22.01
C SER A 66 -7.76 6.55 -22.10
N GLY A 67 -9.04 6.50 -21.71
CA GLY A 67 -9.86 5.30 -21.75
C GLY A 67 -9.95 4.60 -20.39
N GLU A 68 -10.58 3.43 -20.39
CA GLU A 68 -10.92 2.68 -19.17
C GLU A 68 -9.70 2.32 -18.33
N ALA A 69 -8.61 1.88 -18.96
CA ALA A 69 -7.37 1.57 -18.25
C ALA A 69 -6.73 2.81 -17.57
N ALA A 70 -6.78 3.99 -18.20
CA ALA A 70 -6.30 5.22 -17.59
C ALA A 70 -7.17 5.63 -16.39
N ALA A 71 -8.50 5.46 -16.51
CA ALA A 71 -9.43 5.73 -15.43
C ALA A 71 -9.21 4.79 -14.23
N ALA A 72 -9.00 3.49 -14.49
CA ALA A 72 -8.68 2.52 -13.45
C ALA A 72 -7.37 2.87 -12.70
N MET A 73 -6.32 3.27 -13.43
CA MET A 73 -5.05 3.71 -12.80
C MET A 73 -5.26 4.96 -11.95
N GLN A 74 -6.06 5.93 -12.41
CA GLN A 74 -6.38 7.12 -11.61
C GLN A 74 -7.21 6.78 -10.37
N GLN A 75 -8.13 5.82 -10.47
CA GLN A 75 -8.91 5.36 -9.33
C GLN A 75 -8.01 4.72 -8.28
N MET A 76 -7.13 3.79 -8.66
CA MET A 76 -6.18 3.16 -7.71
C MET A 76 -5.30 4.21 -7.03
N ALA A 77 -4.78 5.20 -7.78
CA ALA A 77 -4.05 6.31 -7.19
C ALA A 77 -4.87 7.09 -6.14
N GLN A 78 -6.16 7.32 -6.38
CA GLN A 78 -7.03 8.01 -5.41
C GLN A 78 -7.29 7.17 -4.15
N GLU A 79 -7.39 5.84 -4.29
CA GLU A 79 -7.52 4.89 -3.19
C GLU A 79 -6.29 4.95 -2.28
N GLU A 80 -5.07 4.92 -2.83
CA GLU A 80 -3.84 5.01 -2.02
C GLU A 80 -3.69 6.36 -1.32
N GLN A 81 -4.16 7.44 -1.95
CA GLN A 81 -4.20 8.74 -1.29
C GLN A 81 -5.17 8.74 -0.09
N ALA A 82 -6.27 7.99 -0.16
CA ALA A 82 -7.19 7.82 0.96
C ALA A 82 -6.57 6.96 2.08
N HIS A 83 -5.86 5.89 1.73
CA HIS A 83 -5.12 5.07 2.68
C HIS A 83 -4.06 5.89 3.43
N LEU A 84 -3.27 6.70 2.73
CA LEU A 84 -2.30 7.61 3.35
C LEU A 84 -2.93 8.56 4.39
N ARG A 85 -4.10 9.14 4.09
CA ARG A 85 -4.82 9.99 5.05
C ARG A 85 -5.26 9.21 6.29
N MET A 86 -5.71 7.97 6.09
CA MET A 86 -6.15 7.10 7.18
C MET A 86 -4.98 6.71 8.09
N LEU A 87 -3.86 6.32 7.49
CA LEU A 87 -2.62 5.96 8.18
C LEU A 87 -2.04 7.14 8.97
N ALA A 88 -2.02 8.35 8.38
CA ALA A 88 -1.61 9.56 9.09
C ALA A 88 -2.46 9.78 10.35
N GLY A 89 -3.79 9.63 10.25
CA GLY A 89 -4.68 9.72 11.40
C GLY A 89 -4.43 8.64 12.47
N PHE A 90 -4.04 7.43 12.09
CA PHE A 90 -3.63 6.40 13.07
C PHE A 90 -2.32 6.80 13.78
N LEU A 91 -1.34 7.32 13.04
CA LEU A 91 -0.06 7.76 13.57
C LEU A 91 -0.25 8.89 14.61
N GLU A 92 -1.09 9.88 14.29
CA GLU A 92 -1.43 10.99 15.19
C GLU A 92 -2.10 10.50 16.47
N ARG A 93 -3.07 9.58 16.38
CA ARG A 93 -3.74 8.99 17.56
C ARG A 93 -2.77 8.20 18.43
N GLN A 94 -1.85 7.47 17.80
CA GLN A 94 -0.84 6.71 18.54
C GLN A 94 0.11 7.65 19.29
N ALA A 95 0.56 8.73 18.66
CA ALA A 95 1.39 9.74 19.32
C ALA A 95 0.69 10.36 20.53
N ALA A 96 -0.59 10.75 20.38
CA ALA A 96 -1.38 11.30 21.47
C ALA A 96 -1.63 10.30 22.62
N GLY A 97 -1.72 9.00 22.32
CA GLY A 97 -1.86 7.94 23.33
C GLY A 97 -0.58 7.58 24.08
N GLN A 98 0.59 8.03 23.63
CA GLN A 98 1.87 7.85 24.32
C GLN A 98 2.22 9.02 25.27
N GLU A 99 1.47 10.12 25.21
CA GLU A 99 1.65 11.31 26.06
C GLU A 99 0.69 11.38 27.27
N ALA A 100 -0.22 10.41 27.42
CA ALA A 100 -1.17 10.28 28.53
C ALA A 100 -0.70 9.26 29.57
#